data_AF-A0A839Q100-F1
#
_entry.id   AF-A0A839Q100-F1
#
_cell.length_a   1.000
_cell.length_b   1.000
_cell.length_c   1.000
_cell.angle_alpha   90.00
_cell.angle_beta   90.00
_cell.angle_gamma   90.00
#
_symmetry.space_group_name_H-M   'P 1'
#
loop_
_entity.id
_entity.type
_entity.pdbx_description
1 polymer ?
#
loop_
_entity_poly.entity_id
_entity_poly.type
_entity_poly.pdbx_seq_one_letter_code
_entity_poly.pdbx_strand_id
1 'polypeptide(L)'
;MTQPAAEPEVLFYEQGASWLWVLAGPGAGLAMALIQLSAGYGIQWVVPVLFLILVSGFLAIQVKAARIHTSVELTTERLRQGTEITLASEIVRVYPEAAGSETPKWQYARALGELTGVPRGRTGIGLRLTNDRTAQAWARKHRQLREALTNLVEERIPPEPAS
;
A
#
# COMPACT_ATOMS: atom_id res chain seq x y z
N MET A 1 -5.70 37.86 -0.02
CA MET A 1 -5.36 36.89 -1.08
C MET A 1 -4.79 35.67 -0.39
N THR A 2 -5.57 34.60 -0.26
CA THR A 2 -5.14 33.35 0.37
C THR A 2 -4.35 32.57 -0.69
N GLN A 3 -3.04 32.43 -0.49
CA GLN A 3 -2.19 31.59 -1.33
C GLN A 3 -2.74 30.16 -1.27
N PRO A 4 -2.97 29.46 -2.41
CA PRO A 4 -3.31 28.05 -2.35
C PRO A 4 -2.16 27.34 -1.65
N ALA A 5 -2.45 26.68 -0.53
CA ALA A 5 -1.45 25.86 0.17
C ALA A 5 -0.81 24.93 -0.87
N ALA A 6 0.51 25.05 -1.06
CA ALA A 6 1.23 24.19 -1.98
C ALA A 6 0.92 22.74 -1.60
N GLU A 7 0.40 21.95 -2.54
CA GLU A 7 0.15 20.54 -2.26
C GLU A 7 1.48 19.87 -1.90
N PRO A 8 1.56 19.14 -0.78
CA PRO A 8 2.81 18.57 -0.32
C PRO A 8 3.35 17.58 -1.37
N GLU A 9 4.61 17.75 -1.73
CA GLU A 9 5.27 16.94 -2.77
C GLU A 9 5.23 15.45 -2.41
N VAL A 10 4.81 14.63 -3.37
CA VAL A 10 4.71 13.17 -3.22
C VAL A 10 6.05 12.53 -3.55
N LEU A 11 6.75 12.05 -2.52
CA LEU A 11 8.06 11.42 -2.63
C LEU A 11 7.96 9.93 -2.98
N PHE A 12 6.87 9.26 -2.57
CA PHE A 12 6.64 7.85 -2.88
C PHE A 12 5.14 7.53 -2.91
N TYR A 13 4.71 6.73 -3.88
CA TYR A 13 3.33 6.26 -3.97
C TYR A 13 3.23 4.80 -4.40
N GLU A 14 2.44 4.03 -3.66
CA GLU A 14 2.06 2.65 -3.96
C GLU A 14 0.54 2.48 -3.82
N GLN A 15 -0.11 2.07 -4.90
CA GLN A 15 -1.57 2.04 -4.97
C GLN A 15 -2.20 0.78 -4.31
N GLY A 16 -1.40 -0.26 -4.00
CA GLY A 16 -1.89 -1.55 -3.51
C GLY A 16 -2.25 -2.52 -4.64
N ALA A 17 -3.55 -2.70 -4.93
CA ALA A 17 -4.05 -3.65 -5.95
C ALA A 17 -4.45 -2.98 -7.27
N SER A 18 -4.48 -3.71 -8.39
CA SER A 18 -4.90 -3.17 -9.69
C SER A 18 -6.39 -3.40 -9.96
N TRP A 19 -7.09 -2.38 -10.47
CA TRP A 19 -8.47 -2.53 -10.98
C TRP A 19 -8.57 -3.45 -12.19
N LEU A 20 -7.46 -3.75 -12.87
CA LEU A 20 -7.43 -4.68 -14.00
C LEU A 20 -7.96 -6.07 -13.63
N TRP A 21 -7.85 -6.49 -12.37
CA TRP A 21 -8.42 -7.76 -11.91
C TRP A 21 -9.94 -7.83 -12.07
N VAL A 22 -10.64 -6.70 -11.99
CA VAL A 22 -12.10 -6.66 -12.18
C VAL A 22 -12.50 -7.04 -13.61
N LEU A 23 -11.60 -6.92 -14.59
CA LEU A 23 -11.83 -7.38 -15.97
C LEU A 23 -12.00 -8.91 -16.07
N ALA A 24 -11.59 -9.68 -15.06
CA ALA A 24 -11.90 -11.11 -15.00
C ALA A 24 -13.41 -11.38 -14.92
N GLY A 25 -14.22 -10.43 -14.44
CA GLY A 25 -15.68 -10.56 -14.43
C GLY A 25 -16.31 -10.53 -15.82
N PRO A 26 -16.05 -9.51 -16.66
CA PRO A 26 -16.37 -9.55 -18.09
C PRO A 26 -15.80 -10.79 -18.79
N GLY A 27 -14.58 -11.21 -18.45
CA GLY A 27 -13.98 -12.44 -18.96
C GLY A 27 -14.80 -13.70 -18.61
N ALA A 28 -15.28 -13.81 -17.37
CA ALA A 28 -16.12 -14.92 -16.92
C ALA A 28 -17.49 -14.91 -17.62
N GLY A 29 -18.12 -13.74 -17.78
CA GLY A 29 -19.36 -13.59 -18.53
C GLY A 29 -19.20 -14.02 -20.00
N LEU A 30 -18.13 -13.56 -20.66
CA LEU A 30 -17.81 -13.94 -22.05
C LEU A 30 -17.55 -15.44 -22.18
N ALA A 31 -16.76 -16.02 -21.28
CA ALA A 31 -16.50 -17.46 -21.25
C ALA A 31 -17.81 -18.26 -21.13
N MET A 32 -18.72 -17.82 -20.27
CA MET A 32 -20.02 -18.47 -20.09
C MET A 32 -20.91 -18.38 -21.33
N ALA A 33 -20.92 -17.22 -22.01
CA ALA A 33 -21.66 -17.05 -23.27
C ALA A 33 -21.11 -17.97 -24.38
N LEU A 34 -19.78 -18.10 -24.48
CA LEU A 34 -19.14 -19.01 -25.44
C LEU A 34 -19.46 -20.48 -25.15
N ILE A 35 -19.48 -20.87 -23.88
CA ILE A 35 -19.88 -22.23 -23.46
C ILE A 35 -21.32 -22.51 -23.88
N GLN A 36 -22.26 -21.61 -23.61
CA GLN A 36 -23.68 -21.77 -23.99
C GLN A 36 -23.87 -21.92 -25.51
N LEU A 37 -23.16 -21.12 -26.29
CA LEU A 37 -23.16 -21.21 -27.75
C LEU A 37 -22.62 -22.58 -28.22
N SER A 38 -21.50 -23.03 -27.66
CA SER A 38 -20.89 -24.31 -28.02
C SER A 38 -21.72 -25.53 -27.63
N ALA A 39 -22.52 -25.42 -26.55
CA ALA A 39 -23.37 -26.49 -26.04
C ALA A 39 -24.76 -26.56 -26.72
N GLY A 40 -25.04 -25.66 -27.68
CA GLY A 40 -26.26 -25.70 -28.50
C GLY A 40 -27.53 -25.20 -27.79
N TYR A 41 -27.42 -24.63 -26.59
CA TYR A 41 -28.57 -24.11 -25.83
C TYR A 41 -29.07 -22.73 -26.31
N GLY A 42 -28.34 -22.08 -27.22
CA GLY A 42 -28.52 -20.65 -27.52
C GLY A 42 -27.99 -19.76 -26.39
N ILE A 43 -27.99 -18.42 -26.58
CA ILE A 43 -27.51 -17.50 -25.53
C ILE A 43 -28.64 -17.19 -24.54
N GLN A 44 -28.52 -17.71 -23.33
CA GLN A 44 -29.39 -17.33 -22.21
C GLN A 44 -28.70 -16.21 -21.41
N TRP A 45 -28.90 -14.96 -21.82
CA TRP A 45 -28.21 -13.78 -21.29
C TRP A 45 -28.21 -13.65 -19.77
N VAL A 46 -29.22 -14.18 -19.08
CA VAL A 46 -29.29 -14.19 -17.61
C VAL A 46 -28.03 -14.79 -16.99
N VAL A 47 -27.51 -15.89 -17.53
CA VAL A 47 -26.40 -16.62 -16.91
C VAL A 47 -25.05 -15.90 -17.11
N PRO A 48 -24.64 -15.51 -18.34
CA PRO A 48 -23.45 -14.68 -18.55
C PRO A 48 -23.47 -13.36 -17.77
N VAL A 49 -24.63 -12.69 -17.72
CA VAL A 49 -24.78 -11.43 -16.96
C VAL A 49 -24.64 -11.66 -15.47
N LEU A 50 -25.23 -12.74 -14.93
CA LEU A 50 -25.09 -13.08 -13.52
C LEU A 50 -23.62 -13.34 -13.15
N PHE A 51 -22.89 -14.11 -13.97
CA PHE A 51 -21.46 -14.34 -13.77
C PHE A 51 -20.65 -13.04 -13.84
N LEU A 52 -20.95 -12.17 -14.81
CA LEU A 52 -20.32 -10.87 -14.92
C LEU A 52 -20.52 -10.07 -13.64
N ILE A 53 -21.76 -9.95 -13.15
CA ILE A 53 -22.07 -9.14 -11.96
C ILE A 53 -21.41 -9.73 -10.71
N LEU A 54 -21.56 -11.04 -10.47
CA LEU A 54 -21.05 -11.68 -9.26
C LEU A 54 -19.53 -11.64 -9.19
N VAL A 55 -18.84 -12.01 -10.28
CA VAL A 55 -17.37 -12.03 -10.32
C VAL A 55 -16.80 -10.61 -10.29
N SER A 56 -17.35 -9.68 -11.10
CA SER A 56 -16.88 -8.29 -11.10
C SER A 56 -17.10 -7.62 -9.75
N GLY A 57 -18.30 -7.79 -9.17
CA GLY A 57 -18.66 -7.18 -7.89
C GLY A 57 -17.77 -7.69 -6.76
N PHE A 58 -17.57 -9.00 -6.68
CA PHE A 58 -16.69 -9.62 -5.68
C PHE A 58 -15.24 -9.13 -5.81
N LEU A 59 -14.67 -9.15 -7.02
CA LEU A 59 -13.30 -8.67 -7.24
C LEU A 59 -13.16 -7.17 -7.02
N ALA A 60 -14.17 -6.37 -7.37
CA ALA A 60 -14.17 -4.94 -7.10
C ALA A 60 -14.09 -4.63 -5.60
N ILE A 61 -14.85 -5.36 -4.77
CA ILE A 61 -14.78 -5.22 -3.31
C ILE A 61 -13.38 -5.61 -2.81
N GLN A 62 -12.83 -6.72 -3.26
CA GLN A 62 -11.50 -7.17 -2.85
C GLN A 62 -10.40 -6.18 -3.25
N VAL A 63 -10.42 -5.70 -4.50
CA VAL A 63 -9.44 -4.72 -5.01
C VAL A 63 -9.57 -3.41 -4.23
N LYS A 64 -10.79 -2.95 -3.97
CA LYS A 64 -11.03 -1.73 -3.18
C LYS A 64 -10.47 -1.87 -1.77
N ALA A 65 -10.78 -2.98 -1.08
CA ALA A 65 -10.25 -3.25 0.26
C ALA A 65 -8.70 -3.29 0.25
N ALA A 66 -8.11 -4.00 -0.71
CA ALA A 66 -6.66 -4.04 -0.86
C ALA A 66 -6.07 -2.66 -1.14
N ARG A 67 -6.68 -1.82 -1.99
CA ARG A 67 -6.22 -0.45 -2.23
C ARG A 67 -6.31 0.43 -0.99
N ILE A 68 -7.38 0.30 -0.20
CA ILE A 68 -7.56 1.10 1.02
C ILE A 68 -6.52 0.70 2.07
N HIS A 69 -6.36 -0.59 2.36
CA HIS A 69 -5.49 -1.05 3.46
C HIS A 69 -4.04 -1.29 3.07
N THR A 70 -3.73 -1.48 1.78
CA THR A 70 -2.37 -1.77 1.29
C THR A 70 -1.80 -0.66 0.40
N SER A 71 -2.35 0.55 0.46
CA SER A 71 -1.75 1.72 -0.19
C SER A 71 -0.69 2.36 0.70
N VAL A 72 0.31 2.97 0.08
CA VAL A 72 1.37 3.71 0.75
C VAL A 72 1.56 5.02 0.03
N GLU A 73 1.65 6.11 0.77
CA GLU A 73 1.94 7.43 0.23
C GLU A 73 2.88 8.13 1.19
N LEU A 74 4.06 8.51 0.70
CA LEU A 74 4.98 9.37 1.41
C LEU A 74 4.97 10.73 0.73
N THR A 75 4.77 11.75 1.55
CA THR A 75 4.94 13.16 1.19
C THR A 75 6.01 13.77 2.09
N THR A 76 6.39 15.01 1.82
CA THR A 76 7.29 15.78 2.70
C THR A 76 6.74 15.94 4.13
N GLU A 77 5.42 15.94 4.29
CA GLU A 77 4.76 16.21 5.58
C GLU A 77 4.25 14.96 6.31
N ARG A 78 3.87 13.91 5.59
CA ARG A 78 3.22 12.72 6.15
C ARG A 78 3.52 11.43 5.39
N LEU A 79 3.52 10.33 6.13
CA LEU A 79 3.51 8.96 5.64
C LEU A 79 2.13 8.36 5.90
N ARG A 80 1.38 8.04 4.83
CA ARG A 80 0.14 7.25 4.91
C ARG A 80 0.43 5.79 4.58
N GLN A 81 -0.03 4.90 5.45
CA GLN A 81 0.04 3.45 5.25
C GLN A 81 -1.32 2.85 5.53
N GLY A 82 -1.95 2.34 4.47
CA GLY A 82 -3.35 1.93 4.52
C GLY A 82 -4.24 3.05 5.02
N THR A 83 -4.86 2.83 6.18
CA THR A 83 -5.77 3.75 6.88
C THR A 83 -5.06 4.64 7.92
N GLU A 84 -3.79 4.40 8.23
CA GLU A 84 -3.04 5.15 9.23
C GLU A 84 -2.19 6.25 8.58
N ILE A 85 -2.18 7.43 9.19
CA ILE A 85 -1.33 8.57 8.79
C ILE A 85 -0.38 8.89 9.94
N THR A 86 0.91 8.87 9.66
CA THR A 86 1.97 9.28 10.57
C THR A 86 2.59 10.57 10.04
N LEU A 87 2.70 11.60 10.89
CA LEU A 87 3.38 12.82 10.51
C LEU A 87 4.85 12.49 10.26
N ALA A 88 5.40 13.03 9.18
CA ALA A 88 6.79 12.77 8.87
C ALA A 88 7.69 13.35 9.96
N SER A 89 7.29 14.44 10.64
CA SER A 89 8.00 15.01 11.80
C SER A 89 8.08 14.09 13.01
N GLU A 90 7.21 13.08 13.11
CA GLU A 90 7.29 12.07 14.14
C GLU A 90 8.35 11.01 13.83
N ILE A 91 8.80 10.89 12.58
CA ILE A 91 9.79 9.89 12.16
C ILE A 91 11.19 10.46 12.43
N VAL A 92 11.83 9.96 13.49
CA VAL A 92 13.14 10.43 13.96
C VAL A 92 14.28 9.70 13.25
N ARG A 93 14.11 8.41 12.97
CA ARG A 93 15.15 7.59 12.35
C ARG A 93 14.56 6.42 11.58
N VAL A 94 15.22 6.06 10.48
CA VAL A 94 14.99 4.80 9.75
C VAL A 94 16.02 3.77 10.21
N TYR A 95 15.57 2.60 10.67
CA TYR A 95 16.47 1.50 11.05
C TYR A 95 17.08 0.85 9.79
N PRO A 96 18.32 0.34 9.84
CA PRO A 96 18.92 -0.33 8.69
C PRO A 96 18.10 -1.55 8.23
N GLU A 97 18.32 -1.97 7.00
CA GLU A 97 17.79 -3.24 6.50
C GLU A 97 18.29 -4.39 7.38
N ALA A 98 17.45 -5.41 7.57
CA ALA A 98 17.85 -6.55 8.38
C ALA A 98 19.01 -7.27 7.70
N ALA A 99 20.17 -7.24 8.34
CA ALA A 99 21.38 -7.90 7.89
C ALA A 99 21.82 -8.91 8.95
N GLY A 100 22.21 -10.11 8.51
CA GLY A 100 22.65 -11.19 9.37
C GLY A 100 21.58 -12.24 9.66
N SER A 101 21.94 -13.21 10.51
CA SER A 101 21.08 -14.33 10.91
C SER A 101 20.09 -13.99 12.02
N GLU A 102 20.31 -12.89 12.74
CA GLU A 102 19.44 -12.45 13.83
C GLU A 102 18.36 -11.48 13.33
N THR A 103 17.13 -11.75 13.74
CA THR A 103 15.99 -10.88 13.46
C THR A 103 16.09 -9.58 14.26
N PRO A 104 16.20 -8.40 13.63
CA PRO A 104 16.26 -7.14 14.35
C PRO A 104 15.01 -6.91 15.19
N LYS A 105 15.18 -6.32 16.39
CA LYS A 105 14.06 -6.05 17.32
C LYS A 105 12.90 -5.27 16.68
N TRP A 106 13.19 -4.38 15.73
CA TRP A 106 12.17 -3.59 15.05
C TRP A 106 11.21 -4.44 14.19
N GLN A 107 11.60 -5.64 13.75
CA GLN A 107 10.71 -6.52 12.98
C GLN A 107 9.56 -7.11 13.81
N TYR A 108 9.65 -7.02 15.13
CA TYR A 108 8.57 -7.41 16.05
C TYR A 108 7.67 -6.23 16.43
N ALA A 109 8.00 -5.01 16.01
CA ALA A 109 7.19 -3.83 16.33
C ALA A 109 5.86 -3.82 15.55
N ARG A 110 4.90 -2.98 15.97
CA ARG A 110 3.62 -2.86 15.27
C ARG A 110 3.84 -2.34 13.85
N ALA A 111 3.21 -2.97 12.86
CA ALA A 111 3.09 -2.41 11.52
C ALA A 111 2.09 -1.25 11.51
N LEU A 112 2.48 -0.14 10.88
CA LEU A 112 1.60 1.00 10.64
C LEU A 112 0.47 0.59 9.68
N GLY A 113 -0.71 1.18 9.79
CA GLY A 113 -1.85 0.90 8.92
C GLY A 113 -2.91 -0.02 9.50
N GLU A 114 -3.04 -0.04 10.84
CA GLU A 114 -4.05 -0.80 11.61
C GLU A 114 -4.01 -2.34 11.46
N LEU A 115 -3.03 -2.86 10.72
CA LEU A 115 -2.86 -4.29 10.53
C LEU A 115 -2.03 -4.89 11.67
N THR A 116 -2.30 -6.16 11.99
CA THR A 116 -1.56 -6.91 13.02
C THR A 116 -0.09 -7.18 12.63
N GLY A 117 0.28 -6.93 11.38
CA GLY A 117 1.63 -7.10 10.86
C GLY A 117 1.77 -6.57 9.44
N VAL A 118 2.94 -6.81 8.83
CA VAL A 118 3.23 -6.38 7.46
C VAL A 118 2.32 -7.12 6.47
N PRO A 119 1.65 -6.43 5.53
CA PRO A 119 0.81 -7.07 4.53
C PRO A 119 1.57 -8.10 3.70
N ARG A 120 0.89 -9.18 3.28
CA ARG A 120 1.49 -10.21 2.41
C ARG A 120 2.11 -9.60 1.15
N GLY A 121 3.34 -10.03 0.83
CA GLY A 121 4.10 -9.58 -0.34
C GLY A 121 4.72 -8.19 -0.20
N ARG A 122 4.73 -7.60 1.00
CA ARG A 122 5.42 -6.34 1.33
C ARG A 122 6.53 -6.64 2.33
N THR A 123 7.52 -5.75 2.36
CA THR A 123 8.66 -5.87 3.28
C THR A 123 8.57 -4.74 4.31
N GLY A 124 8.80 -5.09 5.58
CA GLY A 124 8.85 -4.14 6.68
C GLY A 124 10.11 -3.26 6.65
N ILE A 125 9.96 -2.02 7.09
CA ILE A 125 11.00 -1.01 7.28
C ILE A 125 10.84 -0.50 8.70
N GLY A 126 11.82 -0.76 9.55
CA GLY A 126 11.80 -0.25 10.92
C GLY A 126 11.91 1.27 10.94
N LEU A 127 11.02 1.91 11.69
CA LEU A 127 11.04 3.33 12.00
C LEU A 127 11.13 3.54 13.51
N ARG A 128 11.94 4.52 13.91
CA ARG A 128 11.90 5.09 15.25
C ARG A 128 11.08 6.36 15.18
N LEU A 129 10.00 6.39 15.94
CA LEU A 129 9.13 7.54 16.10
C LEU A 129 9.56 8.38 17.31
N THR A 130 8.97 9.56 17.43
CA THR A 130 9.05 10.38 18.65
C THR A 130 8.60 9.57 19.88
N ASN A 131 9.13 9.96 21.04
CA ASN A 131 8.95 9.26 22.32
C ASN A 131 9.51 7.84 22.34
N ASP A 132 10.54 7.57 21.56
CA ASP A 132 11.25 6.28 21.48
C ASP A 132 10.39 5.08 21.06
N ARG A 133 9.24 5.36 20.42
CA ARG A 133 8.36 4.29 19.92
C ARG A 133 8.97 3.70 18.65
N THR A 134 8.92 2.37 18.51
CA THR A 134 9.33 1.68 17.29
C THR A 134 8.08 1.21 16.53
N ALA A 135 8.06 1.43 15.23
CA ALA A 135 7.00 0.98 14.33
C ALA A 135 7.60 0.38 13.06
N GLN A 136 6.79 -0.34 12.29
CA GLN A 136 7.16 -0.86 10.99
C GLN A 136 6.35 -0.17 9.89
N ALA A 137 7.04 0.62 9.07
CA ALA A 137 6.54 0.93 7.75
C ALA A 137 6.64 -0.31 6.85
N TRP A 138 5.92 -0.31 5.75
CA TRP A 138 6.00 -1.35 4.73
C TRP A 138 5.72 -0.79 3.35
N ALA A 139 6.28 -1.44 2.34
CA ALA A 139 5.96 -1.24 0.94
C ALA A 139 6.38 -2.48 0.15
N ARG A 140 5.83 -2.64 -1.06
CA ARG A 140 6.33 -3.62 -2.02
C ARG A 140 7.70 -3.19 -2.55
N LYS A 141 7.84 -1.90 -2.88
CA LYS A 141 9.13 -1.30 -3.26
C LYS A 141 9.86 -0.74 -2.04
N HIS A 142 10.13 -1.60 -1.06
CA HIS A 142 10.67 -1.20 0.25
C HIS A 142 12.00 -0.43 0.18
N ARG A 143 12.86 -0.73 -0.80
CA ARG A 143 14.13 0.01 -0.98
C ARG A 143 13.91 1.46 -1.35
N GLN A 144 12.99 1.73 -2.29
CA GLN A 144 12.65 3.10 -2.71
C GLN A 144 11.98 3.88 -1.57
N LEU A 145 11.05 3.24 -0.85
CA LEU A 145 10.43 3.88 0.32
C LEU A 145 11.46 4.18 1.40
N ARG A 146 12.39 3.25 1.68
CA ARG A 146 13.46 3.44 2.65
C ARG A 146 14.35 4.62 2.28
N GLU A 147 14.80 4.68 1.03
CA GLU A 147 15.62 5.79 0.53
C GLU A 147 14.91 7.13 0.67
N ALA A 148 13.66 7.22 0.23
CA ALA A 148 12.86 8.44 0.36
C ALA A 148 12.65 8.85 1.83
N LEU A 149 12.40 7.89 2.73
CA LEU A 149 12.29 8.16 4.17
C LEU A 149 13.62 8.60 4.78
N THR A 150 14.73 7.96 4.41
CA THR A 150 16.06 8.34 4.90
C THR A 150 16.39 9.77 4.48
N ASN A 151 16.24 10.10 3.18
CA ASN A 151 16.48 11.45 2.67
C ASN A 151 15.60 12.49 3.37
N LEU A 152 14.32 12.20 3.56
CA LEU A 152 13.38 13.10 4.24
C LEU A 152 13.72 13.31 5.72
N VAL A 153 14.24 12.30 6.39
CA VAL A 153 14.69 12.42 7.79
C VAL A 153 16.00 13.21 7.87
N GLU A 154 16.97 12.92 7.00
CA GLU A 154 18.26 13.61 6.94
C GLU A 154 18.12 15.09 6.61
N GLU A 155 17.29 15.46 5.62
CA GLU A 155 17.05 16.85 5.24
C GLU A 155 16.44 17.69 6.37
N ARG A 156 15.74 17.05 7.31
CA ARG A 156 15.10 17.73 8.45
C ARG A 156 15.97 17.83 9.69
N ILE A 157 17.02 17.03 9.80
CA ILE A 157 17.97 17.11 10.91
C ILE A 157 19.03 18.12 10.48
N PRO A 158 19.08 19.35 11.03
CA PRO A 158 20.20 20.24 10.78
C PRO A 158 21.49 19.54 11.26
N PRO A 159 22.63 19.74 10.58
CA PRO A 159 23.90 19.19 11.05
C PRO A 159 24.12 19.62 12.50
N GLU A 160 24.40 18.67 13.40
CA GLU A 160 24.74 18.98 14.79
C GLU A 160 25.85 20.05 14.77
N PRO A 161 25.70 21.16 15.52
CA PRO A 161 26.81 22.08 15.69
C PRO A 161 27.93 21.30 16.38
N ALA A 162 29.01 21.05 15.64
CA ALA A 162 30.23 20.46 16.16
C ALA A 162 30.64 21.24 17.42
N SER A 163 30.57 20.58 18.57
CA SER A 163 31.05 21.10 19.86
C SER A 163 32.49 20.64 20.09
#